data_AF-A0A286IBR4-F1
#
_entry.id   AF-A0A286IBR4-F1
#
_cell.length_a   1.000
_cell.length_b   1.000
_cell.length_c   1.000
_cell.angle_alpha   90.00
_cell.angle_beta   90.00
_cell.angle_gamma   90.00
#
_symmetry.space_group_name_H-M   'P 1'
#
loop_
_entity.id
_entity.type
_entity.pdbx_description
1 polymer ?
#
loop_
_entity_poly.entity_id
_entity_poly.type
_entity_poly.pdbx_seq_one_letter_code
_entity_poly.pdbx_strand_id
1 'polypeptide(L)'
;MQNLAPALSAVGIYAALNMAILFWIATVTGELHRKHRVLVGDGGVMHLIRINRGHANAIENMPLFFIMLLTATLIGMPVIAAHVLGAVFTIGRALHAWHFIQEDAPGWQRGGGFGLAFLAQVVLLAGLLGHGLWTLAG
;
A
#
# COMPACT_ATOMS: atom_id res chain seq x y z
N MET A 1 21.05 -19.42 -13.62
CA MET A 1 19.83 -19.02 -12.88
C MET A 1 19.96 -17.54 -12.57
N GLN A 2 18.97 -16.72 -12.91
CA GLN A 2 18.98 -15.29 -12.57
C GLN A 2 18.98 -15.17 -11.04
N ASN A 3 19.89 -14.37 -10.47
CA ASN A 3 19.93 -14.17 -9.03
C ASN A 3 18.73 -13.29 -8.61
N LEU A 4 17.68 -13.93 -8.07
CA LEU A 4 16.45 -13.25 -7.63
C LEU A 4 16.61 -12.51 -6.30
N ALA A 5 17.69 -12.77 -5.54
CA ALA A 5 17.85 -12.26 -4.19
C ALA A 5 17.72 -10.73 -4.11
N PRO A 6 18.38 -9.92 -4.98
CA PRO A 6 18.28 -8.47 -4.88
C PRO A 6 16.86 -7.94 -5.14
N ALA A 7 16.13 -8.55 -6.09
CA ALA A 7 14.76 -8.12 -6.41
C ALA A 7 13.79 -8.50 -5.28
N LEU A 8 13.93 -9.71 -4.72
CA LEU A 8 13.15 -10.13 -3.56
C LEU A 8 13.46 -9.28 -2.32
N SER A 9 14.73 -8.88 -2.12
CA SER A 9 15.09 -7.92 -1.07
C SER A 9 14.40 -6.58 -1.26
N ALA A 10 14.30 -6.07 -2.50
CA ALA A 10 13.53 -4.85 -2.78
C ALA A 10 12.06 -5.01 -2.37
N VAL A 11 11.39 -6.11 -2.79
CA VAL A 11 10.01 -6.41 -2.36
C VAL A 11 9.89 -6.41 -0.84
N GLY A 12 10.80 -7.10 -0.15
CA GLY A 12 10.82 -7.19 1.32
C GLY A 12 10.94 -5.83 2.00
N ILE A 13 11.81 -4.94 1.50
CA ILE A 13 11.96 -3.58 2.04
C ILE A 13 10.64 -2.82 1.94
N TYR A 14 10.01 -2.78 0.77
CA TYR A 14 8.78 -1.99 0.61
C TYR A 14 7.57 -2.63 1.33
N ALA A 15 7.52 -3.96 1.43
CA ALA A 15 6.51 -4.65 2.23
C ALA A 15 6.65 -4.27 3.72
N ALA A 16 7.87 -4.27 4.26
CA ALA A 16 8.15 -3.86 5.63
C ALA A 16 7.81 -2.38 5.87
N LEU A 17 8.12 -1.50 4.93
CA LEU A 17 7.76 -0.08 5.01
C LEU A 17 6.23 0.11 5.01
N ASN A 18 5.48 -0.65 4.23
CA ASN A 18 4.01 -0.56 4.24
C ASN A 18 3.39 -1.18 5.50
N MET A 19 4.03 -2.21 6.10
CA MET A 19 3.67 -2.67 7.43
C MET A 19 3.88 -1.56 8.48
N ALA A 20 4.99 -0.81 8.39
CA ALA A 20 5.21 0.34 9.27
C ALA A 20 4.14 1.43 9.08
N ILE A 21 3.68 1.69 7.85
CA ILE A 21 2.54 2.59 7.58
C ILE A 21 1.25 2.04 8.22
N LEU A 22 1.00 0.73 8.12
CA LEU A 22 -0.17 0.10 8.73
C LEU A 22 -0.13 0.21 10.27
N PHE A 23 1.04 0.02 10.87
CA PHE A 23 1.24 0.25 12.30
C PHE A 23 1.02 1.72 12.68
N TRP A 24 1.48 2.67 11.87
CA TRP A 24 1.26 4.09 12.13
C TRP A 24 -0.23 4.43 12.23
N ILE A 25 -1.04 4.03 11.25
CA ILE A 25 -2.49 4.24 11.31
C ILE A 25 -3.13 3.42 12.45
N ALA A 26 -2.62 2.22 12.77
CA ALA A 26 -3.13 1.41 13.89
C ALA A 26 -2.91 2.05 15.26
N THR A 27 -1.72 2.59 15.50
CA THR A 27 -1.41 3.29 16.74
C THR A 27 -2.30 4.52 16.90
N VAL A 28 -2.43 5.35 15.87
CA VAL A 28 -3.29 6.54 15.94
C VAL A 28 -4.76 6.16 16.16
N THR A 29 -5.28 5.13 15.48
CA THR A 29 -6.64 4.64 15.72
C THR A 29 -6.84 4.23 17.17
N GLY A 30 -5.90 3.46 17.75
CA GLY A 30 -5.98 3.07 19.17
C GLY A 30 -5.94 4.26 20.14
N GLU A 31 -5.15 5.29 19.83
CA GLU A 31 -5.12 6.53 20.61
C GLU A 31 -6.44 7.29 20.53
N LEU A 32 -7.08 7.34 19.36
CA LEU A 32 -8.40 7.97 19.19
C LEU A 32 -9.50 7.20 19.93
N HIS A 33 -9.50 5.87 19.87
CA HIS A 33 -10.41 5.04 20.65
C HIS A 33 -10.28 5.33 22.15
N ARG A 34 -9.04 5.41 22.67
CA ARG A 34 -8.76 5.77 24.07
C ARG A 34 -9.23 7.19 24.39
N LYS A 35 -8.95 8.17 23.53
CA LYS A 35 -9.33 9.59 23.69
C LYS A 35 -10.85 9.75 23.78
N HIS A 36 -11.59 9.08 22.90
CA HIS A 36 -13.04 9.20 22.80
C HIS A 36 -13.82 8.17 23.63
N ARG A 37 -13.12 7.29 24.35
CA ARG A 37 -13.72 6.21 25.18
C ARG A 37 -14.66 5.30 24.37
N VAL A 38 -14.32 5.05 23.11
CA VAL A 38 -15.06 4.14 22.22
C VAL A 38 -14.34 2.80 22.23
N LEU A 39 -15.03 1.74 22.65
CA LEU A 39 -14.42 0.41 22.78
C LEU A 39 -14.42 -0.36 21.44
N VAL A 40 -15.52 -0.27 20.68
CA VAL A 40 -15.69 -0.91 19.36
C VAL A 40 -16.44 0.04 18.41
N GLY A 41 -16.12 -0.02 17.12
CA GLY A 41 -16.73 0.84 16.10
C GLY A 41 -16.22 2.27 16.17
N ASP A 42 -16.98 3.22 15.66
CA ASP A 42 -16.59 4.64 15.65
C ASP A 42 -17.33 5.50 16.69
N GLY A 43 -18.41 5.00 17.30
CA GLY A 43 -19.17 5.71 18.32
C GLY A 43 -19.77 7.05 17.85
N GLY A 44 -19.93 7.26 16.53
CA GLY A 44 -20.35 8.53 15.95
C GLY A 44 -19.25 9.60 15.89
N VAL A 45 -18.01 9.26 16.24
CA VAL A 45 -16.88 10.20 16.18
C VAL A 45 -16.37 10.27 14.76
N MET A 46 -16.48 11.46 14.14
CA MET A 46 -16.09 11.67 12.73
C MET A 46 -14.63 11.28 12.45
N HIS A 47 -13.72 11.56 13.39
CA HIS A 47 -12.31 11.19 13.24
C HIS A 47 -12.11 9.66 13.24
N LEU A 48 -12.85 8.92 14.06
CA LEU A 48 -12.81 7.45 14.06
C LEU A 48 -13.41 6.87 12.76
N ILE A 49 -14.52 7.42 12.26
CA ILE A 49 -15.09 7.02 10.96
C ILE A 49 -14.05 7.20 9.85
N ARG A 50 -13.37 8.35 9.84
CA ARG A 50 -12.34 8.70 8.88
C ARG A 50 -11.18 7.70 8.94
N ILE A 51 -10.54 7.56 10.09
CA ILE A 51 -9.34 6.73 10.21
C ILE A 51 -9.63 5.25 9.94
N ASN A 52 -10.80 4.75 10.34
CA ASN A 52 -11.25 3.38 10.04
C ASN A 52 -11.37 3.15 8.52
N ARG A 53 -11.82 4.14 7.74
CA ARG A 53 -11.82 4.04 6.26
C ARG A 53 -10.40 4.00 5.69
N GLY A 54 -9.47 4.74 6.30
CA GLY A 54 -8.05 4.69 5.97
C GLY A 54 -7.46 3.29 6.19
N HIS A 55 -7.78 2.68 7.35
CA HIS A 55 -7.38 1.31 7.68
C HIS A 55 -7.94 0.28 6.71
N ALA A 56 -9.25 0.29 6.48
CA ALA A 56 -9.89 -0.63 5.56
C ALA A 56 -9.28 -0.51 4.16
N ASN A 57 -9.06 0.71 3.67
CA ASN A 57 -8.41 0.89 2.37
C ASN A 57 -6.96 0.36 2.35
N ALA A 58 -6.20 0.49 3.44
CA ALA A 58 -4.85 -0.06 3.53
C ALA A 58 -4.84 -1.58 3.42
N ILE A 59 -5.67 -2.27 4.20
CA ILE A 59 -5.69 -3.74 4.21
C ILE A 59 -6.31 -4.34 2.94
N GLU A 60 -7.22 -3.61 2.27
CA GLU A 60 -7.77 -4.03 0.97
C GLU A 60 -6.75 -3.94 -0.18
N ASN A 61 -5.83 -2.96 -0.13
CA ASN A 61 -4.99 -2.62 -1.29
C ASN A 61 -3.52 -3.03 -1.16
N MET A 62 -2.91 -2.86 0.02
CA MET A 62 -1.48 -3.12 0.22
C MET A 62 -1.13 -4.61 0.04
N PRO A 63 -1.86 -5.57 0.62
CA PRO A 63 -1.49 -6.98 0.51
C PRO A 63 -1.51 -7.48 -0.94
N LEU A 64 -2.57 -7.14 -1.69
CA LEU A 64 -2.69 -7.56 -3.09
C LEU A 64 -1.56 -6.99 -3.96
N PHE A 65 -1.19 -5.72 -3.76
CA PHE A 65 -0.05 -5.12 -4.46
C PHE A 65 1.25 -5.91 -4.22
N PHE A 66 1.56 -6.24 -2.96
CA PHE A 66 2.78 -6.98 -2.65
C PHE A 66 2.75 -8.44 -3.09
N ILE A 67 1.58 -9.08 -3.13
CA ILE A 67 1.41 -10.40 -3.75
C ILE A 67 1.77 -10.31 -5.23
N MET A 68 1.21 -9.34 -5.97
CA MET A 68 1.50 -9.15 -7.39
C MET A 68 2.97 -8.81 -7.64
N LEU A 69 3.59 -7.98 -6.79
CA LEU A 69 4.99 -7.56 -6.92
C LEU A 69 5.95 -8.73 -6.67
N LEU A 70 5.63 -9.56 -5.67
CA LEU A 70 6.32 -10.80 -5.39
C LEU A 70 6.20 -11.77 -6.58
N THR A 71 5.00 -12.01 -7.09
CA THR A 71 4.79 -12.87 -8.26
C THR A 71 5.58 -12.38 -9.47
N ALA A 72 5.51 -11.07 -9.78
CA ALA A 72 6.28 -10.47 -10.87
C ALA A 72 7.79 -10.69 -10.69
N THR A 73 8.30 -10.54 -9.47
CA THR A 73 9.72 -10.77 -9.15
C THR A 73 10.11 -12.23 -9.36
N LEU A 74 9.29 -13.17 -8.91
CA LEU A 74 9.56 -14.61 -9.03
C LEU A 74 9.58 -15.08 -10.49
N ILE A 75 8.88 -14.40 -11.39
CA ILE A 75 8.87 -14.69 -12.83
C ILE A 75 9.88 -13.86 -13.64
N GLY A 76 10.80 -13.15 -12.97
CA GLY A 76 11.93 -12.48 -13.63
C GLY A 76 11.82 -10.97 -13.81
N MET A 77 10.95 -10.27 -13.06
CA MET A 77 10.91 -8.80 -13.07
C MET A 77 12.29 -8.20 -12.69
N PRO A 78 12.79 -7.19 -13.43
CA PRO A 78 14.04 -6.53 -13.10
C PRO A 78 14.03 -5.88 -11.72
N VAL A 79 15.16 -5.93 -11.01
CA VAL A 79 15.37 -5.32 -9.68
C VAL A 79 14.97 -3.84 -9.65
N ILE A 80 15.31 -3.10 -10.71
CA ILE A 80 15.01 -1.67 -10.81
C ILE A 80 13.50 -1.41 -10.87
N ALA A 81 12.73 -2.28 -11.55
CA ALA A 81 11.28 -2.18 -11.62
C ALA A 81 10.65 -2.49 -10.25
N ALA A 82 11.17 -3.49 -9.52
CA ALA A 82 10.74 -3.78 -8.15
C ALA A 82 10.93 -2.56 -7.23
N HIS A 83 12.07 -1.87 -7.33
CA HIS A 83 12.34 -0.65 -6.56
C HIS A 83 11.40 0.50 -6.92
N VAL A 84 11.25 0.80 -8.21
CA VAL A 84 10.42 1.92 -8.66
C VAL A 84 8.97 1.71 -8.25
N LEU A 85 8.39 0.54 -8.55
CA LEU A 85 7.00 0.25 -8.21
C LEU A 85 6.78 0.21 -6.69
N GLY A 86 7.69 -0.44 -5.94
CA GLY A 86 7.62 -0.49 -4.50
C GLY A 86 7.72 0.91 -3.85
N ALA A 87 8.63 1.76 -4.32
CA ALA A 87 8.81 3.12 -3.82
C ALA A 87 7.59 4.01 -4.10
N VAL A 88 7.13 4.05 -5.37
CA VAL A 88 5.96 4.86 -5.78
C VAL A 88 4.72 4.45 -5.00
N PHE A 89 4.47 3.14 -4.88
CA PHE A 89 3.36 2.63 -4.09
C PHE A 89 3.48 3.06 -2.62
N THR A 90 4.65 2.85 -2.01
CA THR A 90 4.90 3.18 -0.59
C THR A 90 4.69 4.66 -0.30
N ILE A 91 5.23 5.55 -1.15
CA ILE A 91 5.04 7.01 -1.01
C ILE A 91 3.56 7.37 -1.12
N GLY A 92 2.86 6.81 -2.11
CA GLY A 92 1.42 7.01 -2.26
C GLY A 92 0.63 6.58 -1.02
N ARG A 93 0.96 5.40 -0.47
CA ARG A 93 0.32 4.88 0.75
C ARG A 93 0.64 5.71 1.98
N ALA A 94 1.85 6.24 2.12
CA ALA A 94 2.22 7.10 3.23
C ALA A 94 1.43 8.42 3.22
N LEU A 95 1.33 9.08 2.05
CA LEU A 95 0.53 10.29 1.87
C LEU A 95 -0.97 10.04 2.13
N HIS A 96 -1.48 8.92 1.61
CA HIS A 96 -2.87 8.53 1.81
C HIS A 96 -3.18 8.22 3.28
N ALA A 97 -2.31 7.50 3.98
CA ALA A 97 -2.46 7.23 5.41
C ALA A 97 -2.43 8.53 6.23
N TRP A 98 -1.50 9.44 5.93
CA TRP A 98 -1.39 10.74 6.59
C TRP A 98 -2.68 11.55 6.45
N HIS A 99 -3.35 11.50 5.29
CA HIS A 99 -4.66 12.13 5.11
C HIS A 99 -5.71 11.62 6.10
N PHE A 100 -5.78 10.30 6.36
CA PHE A 100 -6.80 9.73 7.25
C PHE A 100 -6.44 9.88 8.74
N ILE A 101 -5.16 10.02 9.05
CA ILE A 101 -4.66 10.26 10.41
C ILE A 101 -5.03 11.65 10.93
N GLN A 102 -4.99 12.67 10.06
CA GLN A 102 -5.37 14.03 10.43
C GLN A 102 -6.89 14.22 10.33
N GLU A 103 -7.47 14.95 11.28
CA GLU A 103 -8.90 15.31 11.29
C GLU A 103 -9.24 16.23 10.09
N ASP A 104 -8.46 17.31 9.93
CA ASP A 104 -8.64 18.34 8.88
C ASP A 104 -7.58 18.26 7.78
N ALA A 105 -7.37 17.07 7.22
CA ALA A 105 -6.35 16.88 6.21
C ALA A 105 -6.76 17.43 4.83
N PRO A 106 -5.85 18.09 4.09
CA PRO A 106 -6.15 18.61 2.77
C PRO A 106 -6.40 17.47 1.76
N GLY A 107 -7.28 17.74 0.79
CA GLY A 107 -7.71 16.74 -0.19
C GLY A 107 -6.60 16.19 -1.11
N TRP A 108 -5.53 16.98 -1.35
CA TRP A 108 -4.42 16.55 -2.20
C TRP A 108 -3.66 15.34 -1.62
N GLN A 109 -3.62 15.18 -0.30
CA GLN A 109 -2.96 14.03 0.32
C GLN A 109 -3.69 12.73 -0.02
N ARG A 110 -5.03 12.77 -0.05
CA ARG A 110 -5.86 11.66 -0.49
C ARG A 110 -5.72 11.43 -1.99
N GLY A 111 -5.96 12.46 -2.79
CA GLY A 111 -5.98 12.34 -4.25
C GLY A 111 -4.62 11.96 -4.83
N GLY A 112 -3.55 12.66 -4.42
CA GLY A 112 -2.18 12.37 -4.83
C GLY A 112 -1.66 11.05 -4.28
N GLY A 113 -1.92 10.75 -3.00
CA GLY A 113 -1.54 9.48 -2.39
C GLY A 113 -2.22 8.27 -3.07
N PHE A 114 -3.52 8.37 -3.33
CA PHE A 114 -4.27 7.39 -4.10
C PHE A 114 -3.72 7.26 -5.52
N GLY A 115 -3.53 8.39 -6.23
CA GLY A 115 -3.06 8.40 -7.62
C GLY A 115 -1.72 7.70 -7.81
N LEU A 116 -0.75 7.94 -6.93
CA LEU A 116 0.56 7.27 -6.98
C LEU A 116 0.44 5.76 -6.75
N ALA A 117 -0.29 5.35 -5.70
CA ALA A 117 -0.48 3.93 -5.39
C ALA A 117 -1.26 3.19 -6.49
N PHE A 118 -2.30 3.83 -7.01
CA PHE A 118 -3.12 3.30 -8.10
C PHE A 118 -2.32 3.18 -9.39
N LEU A 119 -1.50 4.17 -9.74
CA LEU A 119 -0.62 4.09 -10.91
C LEU A 119 0.34 2.89 -10.82
N ALA A 120 0.99 2.70 -9.67
CA ALA A 120 1.88 1.55 -9.46
C ALA A 120 1.13 0.21 -9.59
N GLN A 121 -0.10 0.12 -9.07
CA GLN A 121 -0.96 -1.06 -9.22
C GLN A 121 -1.33 -1.32 -10.69
N VAL A 122 -1.71 -0.28 -11.44
CA VAL A 122 -2.09 -0.41 -12.87
C VAL A 122 -0.90 -0.86 -13.71
N VAL A 123 0.28 -0.29 -13.50
CA VAL A 123 1.51 -0.71 -14.21
C VAL A 123 1.83 -2.16 -13.91
N LEU A 124 1.74 -2.56 -12.64
CA LEU A 124 2.01 -3.93 -12.22
C LEU A 124 0.96 -4.92 -12.75
N LEU A 125 -0.32 -4.53 -12.78
CA LEU A 125 -1.42 -5.29 -13.38
C LEU A 125 -1.17 -5.54 -14.87
N ALA A 126 -0.92 -4.48 -15.64
CA ALA A 126 -0.69 -4.57 -17.08
C ALA A 126 0.56 -5.40 -17.39
N GLY A 127 1.65 -5.18 -16.64
CA GLY A 127 2.90 -5.92 -16.80
C GLY A 127 2.74 -7.41 -16.51
N LEU A 128 2.12 -7.76 -15.38
CA LEU A 128 1.94 -9.16 -15.00
C LEU A 128 0.98 -9.90 -15.94
N LEU A 129 -0.13 -9.26 -16.31
CA LEU A 129 -1.10 -9.82 -17.26
C LEU A 129 -0.46 -10.01 -18.64
N GLY A 130 0.20 -8.98 -19.17
CA GLY A 130 0.84 -9.03 -20.49
C GLY A 130 1.95 -10.06 -20.56
N HIS A 131 2.83 -10.09 -19.56
CA HIS A 131 3.89 -11.10 -19.48
C HIS A 131 3.33 -12.52 -19.35
N GLY A 132 2.33 -12.71 -18.50
CA GLY A 132 1.68 -14.01 -18.33
C GLY A 132 1.07 -14.53 -19.64
N LEU A 133 0.30 -13.70 -20.34
CA LEU A 133 -0.29 -14.04 -21.64
C LEU A 133 0.78 -14.37 -22.68
N TRP A 134 1.83 -13.55 -22.77
CA TRP A 134 2.95 -13.78 -23.69
C TRP A 134 3.62 -15.14 -23.42
N THR A 135 3.98 -15.42 -22.17
CA THR A 135 4.67 -16.67 -21.82
C THR A 135 3.83 -17.94 -22.05
N LEU A 136 2.50 -17.81 -22.04
CA LEU A 136 1.60 -18.92 -22.31
C LEU A 136 1.29 -19.10 -23.81
N ALA A 137 1.52 -18.07 -24.62
CA ALA A 137 1.24 -18.10 -26.06
C ALA A 137 2.34 -18.80 -26.89
N GLY A 138 3.54 -18.99 -26.33
CA GLY A 138 4.71 -19.56 -27.01
C GLY A 138 5.61 -18.49 -27.61
#